data_AF-A0A6L7NK84-F1
#
_entry.id   AF-A0A6L7NK84-F1
#
_cell.length_a   1.000
_cell.length_b   1.000
_cell.length_c   1.000
_cell.angle_alpha   90.00
_cell.angle_beta   90.00
_cell.angle_gamma   90.00
#
_symmetry.space_group_name_H-M   'P 1'
#
loop_
_entity.id
_entity.type
_entity.pdbx_description
1 polymer ?
#
loop_
_entity_poly.entity_id
_entity_poly.type
_entity_poly.pdbx_seq_one_letter_code
_entity_poly.pdbx_strand_id
1 'polypeptide(L)'
;MREQERWLWSAALTLCLVVAYQELLLAQGASPWVQAVNNVRQAFTGPIARGLALVAIVVGGILFMFNEGGAKQTLAGIIFGVGMAMGAVNFLNWIL
;
A
#
# COMPACT_ATOMS: atom_id res chain seq x y z
N MET A 1 15.46 40.80 12.31
CA MET A 1 15.15 39.49 12.93
C MET A 1 13.66 39.14 12.82
N ARG A 2 12.71 40.01 13.18
CA ARG A 2 11.24 39.74 13.10
C ARG A 2 10.66 39.51 11.69
N GLU A 3 11.29 40.02 10.64
CA GLU A 3 10.81 39.86 9.25
C GLU A 3 11.09 38.48 8.66
N GLN A 4 12.19 37.84 9.07
CA GLN A 4 12.50 36.46 8.66
C GLN A 4 11.52 35.47 9.28
N GLU A 5 11.17 35.69 10.54
CA GLU A 5 10.17 34.88 11.25
C GLU A 5 8.80 34.98 10.55
N ARG A 6 8.36 36.19 10.18
CA ARG A 6 7.12 36.40 9.43
C ARG A 6 7.08 35.66 8.09
N TRP A 7 8.22 35.60 7.39
CA TRP A 7 8.33 34.89 6.11
C TRP A 7 8.22 33.37 6.30
N LEU A 8 8.85 32.83 7.35
CA LEU A 8 8.75 31.43 7.73
C LEU A 8 7.32 31.05 8.15
N TRP A 9 6.66 31.89 8.94
CA TRP A 9 5.26 31.69 9.33
C TRP A 9 4.31 31.73 8.12
N SER A 10 4.50 32.65 7.18
CA SER A 10 3.71 32.68 5.95
C SER A 10 3.94 31.45 5.07
N ALA A 11 5.18 30.98 4.95
CA ALA A 11 5.52 29.77 4.19
C ALA A 11 4.94 28.50 4.85
N ALA A 12 4.93 28.43 6.19
CA ALA A 12 4.31 27.35 6.93
C ALA A 12 2.79 27.34 6.74
N LEU A 13 2.14 28.51 6.79
CA LEU A 13 0.69 28.63 6.57
C LEU A 13 0.29 28.24 5.15
N THR A 14 1.05 28.67 4.13
CA THR A 14 0.76 28.28 2.74
C THR A 14 0.98 26.79 2.52
N LEU A 15 2.04 26.20 3.09
CA LEU A 15 2.28 24.77 3.04
C LEU A 15 1.13 23.98 3.70
N CYS A 16 0.69 24.39 4.88
CA CYS A 16 -0.46 23.78 5.57
C CYS A 16 -1.75 23.87 4.74
N LEU A 17 -2.01 25.02 4.11
CA LEU A 17 -3.20 25.20 3.26
C LEU A 17 -3.15 24.31 2.01
N VAL A 18 -1.98 24.14 1.38
CA VAL A 18 -1.82 23.28 0.20
C VAL A 18 -2.05 21.80 0.55
N VAL A 19 -1.52 21.32 1.68
CA VAL A 19 -1.73 19.94 2.13
C VAL A 19 -3.21 19.70 2.49
N ALA A 20 -3.84 20.63 3.20
CA ALA A 20 -5.26 20.53 3.55
C ALA A 20 -6.20 20.58 2.33
N TYR A 21 -5.79 21.26 1.25
CA TYR A 21 -6.58 21.32 0.01
C TYR A 21 -6.63 19.99 -0.74
N GLN A 22 -5.61 19.13 -0.63
CA GLN A 22 -5.60 17.81 -1.28
C GLN A 22 -6.68 16.88 -0.73
N GLU A 23 -6.90 16.91 0.58
CA GLU A 23 -7.96 16.15 1.26
C GLU A 23 -9.36 16.59 0.80
N LEU A 24 -9.54 17.88 0.54
CA LEU A 24 -10.83 18.46 0.14
C LEU A 24 -11.20 18.11 -1.31
N LEU A 25 -10.23 18.06 -2.23
CA LEU A 25 -10.46 17.67 -3.63
C LEU A 25 -10.95 16.22 -3.78
N LEU A 26 -10.49 15.31 -2.91
CA LEU A 26 -10.90 13.91 -2.90
C LEU A 26 -12.34 13.71 -2.42
N ALA A 27 -12.91 14.70 -1.71
CA ALA A 27 -14.24 14.63 -1.13
C ALA A 27 -15.37 15.14 -2.06
N GLN A 28 -15.06 15.85 -3.16
CA GLN A 28 -16.07 16.63 -3.89
C GLN A 28 -16.87 15.87 -4.98
N GLY A 29 -16.82 14.53 -5.09
CA GLY A 29 -17.56 13.91 -6.20
C GLY A 29 -17.87 12.41 -6.18
N ALA A 30 -17.50 11.64 -5.16
CA ALA A 30 -17.82 10.22 -5.14
C ALA A 30 -19.07 9.94 -4.31
N SER A 31 -20.08 9.30 -4.90
CA SER A 31 -21.17 8.74 -4.10
C SER A 31 -20.61 7.83 -3.00
N PRO A 32 -21.25 7.74 -1.82
CA PRO A 32 -20.77 6.88 -0.73
C PRO A 32 -20.55 5.42 -1.16
N TRP A 33 -21.31 4.96 -2.16
CA TRP A 33 -21.16 3.65 -2.80
C TRP A 33 -19.88 3.53 -3.63
N VAL A 34 -19.56 4.54 -4.44
CA VAL A 34 -18.32 4.58 -5.22
C VAL A 34 -17.10 4.64 -4.30
N GLN A 35 -17.19 5.40 -3.20
CA GLN A 35 -16.15 5.44 -2.19
C GLN A 35 -15.96 4.09 -1.49
N ALA A 36 -17.05 3.41 -1.11
CA ALA A 36 -16.98 2.07 -0.53
C ALA A 36 -16.31 1.06 -1.48
N VAL A 37 -16.66 1.07 -2.77
CA VAL A 37 -16.03 0.21 -3.78
C VAL A 37 -14.54 0.52 -3.93
N ASN A 38 -14.16 1.80 -3.91
CA ASN A 38 -12.75 2.20 -3.95
C ASN A 38 -11.96 1.72 -2.73
N ASN A 39 -12.56 1.79 -1.54
CA ASN A 39 -11.95 1.28 -0.31
C ASN A 39 -11.76 -0.25 -0.38
N VAL A 40 -12.74 -0.98 -0.92
CA VAL A 40 -12.62 -2.43 -1.13
C VAL A 40 -11.49 -2.73 -2.11
N ARG A 41 -11.42 -2.04 -3.25
CA ARG A 41 -10.33 -2.19 -4.23
C ARG A 41 -8.96 -1.97 -3.58
N GLN A 42 -8.79 -0.89 -2.82
CA GLN A 42 -7.55 -0.58 -2.13
C GLN A 42 -7.20 -1.63 -1.06
N ALA A 43 -8.20 -2.16 -0.35
CA ALA A 43 -7.99 -3.21 0.64
C ALA A 43 -7.43 -4.50 -0.01
N PHE A 44 -7.97 -4.90 -1.17
CA PHE A 44 -7.51 -6.08 -1.90
C PHE A 44 -6.08 -5.92 -2.46
N THR A 45 -5.74 -4.74 -2.98
CA THR A 45 -4.42 -4.52 -3.58
C THR A 45 -3.33 -4.17 -2.56
N GLY A 46 -3.69 -3.65 -1.38
CA GLY A 46 -2.73 -3.24 -0.35
C GLY A 46 -2.64 -4.22 0.83
N PRO A 47 -3.47 -4.02 1.88
CA PRO A 47 -3.34 -4.74 3.14
C PRO A 47 -3.63 -6.24 3.02
N ILE A 48 -4.62 -6.67 2.23
CA ILE A 48 -4.97 -8.10 2.10
C ILE A 48 -3.84 -8.86 1.38
N ALA A 49 -3.34 -8.33 0.26
CA ALA A 49 -2.22 -8.94 -0.48
C ALA A 49 -0.97 -9.12 0.42
N ARG A 50 -0.62 -8.09 1.19
CA ARG A 50 0.51 -8.12 2.12
C ARG A 50 0.28 -9.10 3.28
N GLY A 51 -0.95 -9.16 3.80
CA GLY A 51 -1.33 -10.11 4.85
C GLY A 51 -1.19 -11.56 4.41
N LEU A 52 -1.68 -11.90 3.20
CA LEU A 52 -1.53 -13.24 2.64
C LEU A 52 -0.07 -13.60 2.36
N ALA A 53 0.73 -12.65 1.87
CA ALA A 53 2.16 -12.85 1.68
C ALA A 53 2.88 -13.16 3.00
N LEU A 54 2.57 -12.44 4.07
CA LEU A 54 3.13 -12.69 5.40
C LEU A 54 2.80 -14.10 5.89
N VAL A 55 1.53 -14.52 5.82
CA VAL A 55 1.11 -15.86 6.25
C VAL A 55 1.82 -16.94 5.43
N ALA A 56 1.94 -16.77 4.12
CA ALA A 56 2.64 -17.71 3.26
C ALA A 56 4.12 -17.84 3.63
N ILE A 57 4.80 -16.73 3.96
CA ILE A 57 6.21 -16.74 4.40
C ILE A 57 6.35 -17.47 5.74
N VAL A 58 5.45 -17.24 6.70
CA VAL A 58 5.48 -17.92 8.01
C VAL A 58 5.31 -19.43 7.85
N VAL A 59 4.31 -19.87 7.07
CA VAL A 59 4.07 -21.29 6.81
C VAL A 59 5.26 -21.91 6.05
N GLY A 60 5.80 -21.20 5.05
CA GLY A 60 7.00 -21.62 4.34
C GLY A 60 8.22 -21.80 5.24
N GLY A 61 8.40 -20.92 6.23
CA GLY A 61 9.47 -21.02 7.23
C GLY A 61 9.35 -22.28 8.10
N ILE A 62 8.13 -22.62 8.53
CA ILE A 62 7.87 -23.85 9.31
C ILE A 62 8.15 -25.09 8.46
N LEU A 63 7.69 -25.13 7.20
CA LEU A 63 7.96 -26.24 6.28
C LEU A 63 9.46 -26.38 5.97
N PHE A 64 10.20 -25.27 5.93
CA PHE A 64 11.65 -25.28 5.76
C PHE A 64 12.38 -25.92 6.94
N MET A 65 11.90 -25.70 8.16
CA MET A 65 12.49 -26.29 9.38
C MET A 65 12.43 -27.81 9.38
N PHE A 66 11.39 -28.40 8.79
CA PHE A 66 11.25 -29.87 8.73
C PHE A 66 12.11 -30.52 7.63
N ASN A 67 12.75 -29.73 6.76
CA ASN A 67 13.67 -30.16 5.69
C ASN A 67 13.21 -31.41 4.92
N GLU A 68 11.90 -31.57 4.75
CA GLU A 68 11.35 -32.54 3.81
C GLU A 68 11.85 -32.15 2.42
N GLY A 69 12.29 -33.10 1.60
CA GLY A 69 13.00 -32.82 0.34
C GLY A 69 12.30 -31.86 -0.64
N GLY A 70 10.99 -31.59 -0.44
CA GLY A 70 10.20 -30.60 -1.18
C GLY A 70 10.25 -29.16 -0.67
N ALA A 71 10.83 -28.88 0.51
CA ALA A 71 10.78 -27.55 1.13
C ALA A 71 11.43 -26.45 0.27
N LYS A 72 12.46 -26.78 -0.51
CA LYS A 72 13.13 -25.83 -1.43
C LYS A 72 12.24 -25.44 -2.61
N GLN A 73 11.43 -26.38 -3.12
CA GLN A 73 10.47 -26.12 -4.20
C GLN A 73 9.28 -25.31 -3.68
N THR A 74 8.80 -25.60 -2.46
CA THR A 74 7.74 -24.84 -1.81
C THR A 74 8.16 -23.40 -1.52
N LEU A 75 9.38 -23.17 -1.02
CA LEU A 75 9.92 -21.83 -0.80
C LEU A 75 10.04 -21.04 -2.10
N ALA A 76 10.55 -21.65 -3.16
CA ALA A 76 10.62 -21.01 -4.48
C ALA A 76 9.23 -20.62 -4.98
N GLY A 77 8.23 -21.48 -4.79
CA GLY A 77 6.82 -21.18 -5.12
C GLY A 77 6.24 -20.02 -4.32
N ILE A 78 6.54 -19.92 -3.02
CA ILE A 78 6.07 -18.82 -2.17
C ILE A 78 6.71 -17.49 -2.57
N ILE A 79 8.03 -17.46 -2.76
CA ILE A 79 8.75 -16.24 -3.18
C ILE A 79 8.25 -15.77 -4.54
N PHE A 80 8.11 -16.69 -5.49
CA PHE A 80 7.59 -16.40 -6.82
C PHE A 80 6.13 -15.91 -6.76
N GLY A 81 5.27 -16.58 -6.00
CA GLY A 81 3.86 -16.21 -5.84
C GLY A 81 3.66 -14.84 -5.20
N VAL A 82 4.42 -14.52 -4.15
CA VAL A 82 4.40 -13.20 -3.50
C VAL A 82 4.90 -12.13 -4.47
N GLY A 83 6.00 -12.39 -5.18
CA GLY A 83 6.54 -11.48 -6.19
C GLY A 83 5.54 -11.18 -7.30
N MET A 84 4.84 -12.20 -7.82
CA MET A 84 3.79 -12.02 -8.81
C MET A 84 2.59 -11.26 -8.25
N ALA A 85 2.13 -11.57 -7.04
CA ALA A 85 1.01 -10.87 -6.42
C ALA A 85 1.29 -9.37 -6.24
N MET A 86 2.48 -9.02 -5.76
CA MET A 86 2.89 -7.62 -5.64
C MET A 86 3.12 -6.95 -7.00
N GLY A 87 3.66 -7.67 -7.99
CA GLY A 87 3.80 -7.18 -9.35
C GLY A 87 2.45 -6.88 -10.01
N ALA A 88 1.45 -7.74 -9.80
CA ALA A 88 0.09 -7.56 -10.31
C ALA A 88 -0.58 -6.29 -9.75
N VAL A 89 -0.35 -5.97 -8.47
CA VAL A 89 -0.82 -4.71 -7.87
C VAL A 89 -0.22 -3.49 -8.58
N ASN A 90 1.09 -3.51 -8.85
CA ASN A 90 1.75 -2.45 -9.61
C ASN A 90 1.25 -2.35 -11.05
N PHE A 91 0.96 -3.49 -11.69
CA PHE A 91 0.36 -3.52 -13.02
C PHE A 91 -1.04 -2.92 -13.06
N LEU A 92 -1.89 -3.21 -12.08
CA LEU A 92 -3.20 -2.59 -11.96
C LEU A 92 -3.11 -1.07 -11.77
N ASN A 93 -2.13 -0.60 -10.99
CA ASN A 93 -1.88 0.84 -10.82
C ASN A 93 -1.37 1.53 -12.10
N TRP A 94 -0.82 0.77 -13.06
CA TRP A 94 -0.36 1.33 -14.33
C TRP A 94 -1.49 1.49 -15.35
N ILE A 95 -2.50 0.61 -15.31
CA ILE A 95 -3.61 0.61 -16.27
C ILE A 95 -4.77 1.50 -15.83
N LEU A 96 -4.97 1.66 -14.51
CA LEU A 96 -6.03 2.48 -13.90
C LEU A 96 -5.59 3.93 -13.71
#